data_AF-A0AAN4KLU0-F1
#
_entry.id   AF-A0AAN4KLU0-F1
#
_cell.length_a   1.000
_cell.length_b   1.000
_cell.length_c   1.000
_cell.angle_alpha   90.00
_cell.angle_beta   90.00
_cell.angle_gamma   90.00
#
_symmetry.space_group_name_H-M   'P 1'
#
loop_
_entity.id
_entity.type
_entity.pdbx_description
1 polymer ?
#
loop_
_entity_poly.entity_id
_entity_poly.type
_entity_poly.pdbx_seq_one_letter_code
_entity_poly.pdbx_strand_id
1 'polypeptide(L)' 'MFENDASAARPEGSIEVHKVCWWDHNSKLGQYSSAKVHRLLEVKRNIDEPKTIDDYTVLVHELDGLKVEIIDGM' A
#
# COMPACT_ATOMS: atom_id res chain seq x y z
N MET A 1 -2.87 9.70 -9.74
CA MET A 1 -1.82 10.12 -8.77
C MET A 1 -0.43 10.26 -9.41
N PHE A 2 -0.12 9.56 -10.51
CA PHE A 2 1.18 9.66 -11.19
C PHE A 2 1.12 10.13 -12.66
N GLU A 3 -0.07 10.40 -13.21
CA GLU A 3 -0.27 10.84 -14.60
C GLU A 3 0.46 12.16 -14.97
N ASN A 4 1.00 12.89 -13.99
CA ASN A 4 1.73 14.15 -14.21
C ASN A 4 3.10 14.20 -13.52
N ASP A 5 3.64 13.08 -13.01
CA ASP A 5 4.98 13.00 -12.35
C ASP A 5 6.06 12.43 -13.29
N ALA A 6 5.97 12.73 -14.59
CA ALA A 6 6.95 12.31 -15.58
C ALA A 6 8.21 13.20 -15.46
N SER A 7 9.33 12.58 -15.12
CA SER A 7 10.64 13.24 -15.09
C SER A 7 11.68 12.34 -15.76
N ALA A 8 12.85 12.88 -16.13
CA ALA A 8 13.90 12.08 -16.78
C ALA A 8 14.37 10.86 -15.93
N ALA A 9 14.16 10.89 -14.61
CA ALA A 9 14.44 9.77 -13.70
C ALA A 9 13.29 8.76 -13.58
N ARG A 10 12.11 9.11 -14.10
CA ARG A 10 10.85 8.32 -14.05
C ARG A 10 10.14 8.48 -15.41
N PRO A 11 10.59 7.76 -16.44
CA PRO A 11 9.89 7.75 -17.72
C PRO A 11 8.43 7.37 -17.51
N GLU A 12 7.54 7.97 -18.29
CA GLU A 12 6.12 7.64 -18.30
C GLU A 12 5.93 6.11 -18.43
N GLY A 13 5.05 5.52 -17.61
CA GLY A 13 4.82 4.07 -17.56
C GLY A 13 5.81 3.24 -16.72
N SER A 14 6.78 3.86 -16.04
CA SER A 14 7.73 3.14 -15.16
C SER A 14 7.24 2.91 -13.74
N ILE A 15 6.14 3.54 -13.33
CA ILE A 15 5.55 3.43 -11.99
C ILE A 15 4.05 3.16 -12.13
N GLU A 16 3.60 2.14 -11.42
CA GLU A 16 2.20 1.74 -11.32
C GLU A 16 1.82 1.64 -9.84
N VAL A 17 0.58 2.00 -9.51
CA VAL A 17 0.01 1.72 -8.19
C VAL A 17 -0.82 0.46 -8.32
N HIS A 18 -0.50 -0.59 -7.56
CA HIS A 18 -1.33 -1.80 -7.58
C HIS A 18 -2.44 -1.76 -6.53
N LYS A 19 -2.16 -1.27 -5.32
CA LYS A 19 -3.14 -1.20 -4.22
C LYS A 19 -2.89 0.01 -3.33
N VAL A 20 -3.97 0.62 -2.85
CA VAL A 20 -3.98 1.65 -1.82
C VAL A 20 -4.73 1.10 -0.61
N CYS A 21 -4.06 1.04 0.54
CA CYS A 21 -4.69 0.70 1.81
C CYS A 21 -5.04 1.98 2.56
N TRP A 22 -6.33 2.22 2.75
CA TRP A 22 -6.87 3.40 3.42
C TRP A 22 -7.44 3.02 4.78
N TRP A 23 -6.75 3.40 5.86
CA TRP A 23 -7.23 3.18 7.23
C TRP A 23 -7.96 4.41 7.73
N ASP A 24 -9.22 4.24 8.12
CA ASP A 24 -10.05 5.31 8.67
C ASP A 24 -10.01 5.32 10.20
N HIS A 25 -9.53 6.42 10.77
CA HIS A 25 -9.42 6.59 12.21
C HIS A 25 -10.68 7.27 12.76
N ASN A 26 -11.28 6.65 13.78
CA ASN A 26 -12.46 7.19 14.49
C ASN A 26 -12.18 8.42 15.37
N SER A 27 -10.97 8.97 15.37
CA SER A 27 -10.55 10.10 16.19
C SER A 27 -9.52 10.96 15.47
N LYS A 28 -9.55 12.28 15.70
CA LYS A 28 -8.58 13.24 15.14
C LYS A 28 -7.15 13.01 15.61
N LEU A 29 -6.97 12.45 16.81
CA LEU A 29 -5.64 12.12 17.33
C LEU A 29 -5.14 10.76 16.82
N GLY A 30 -5.99 10.00 16.11
CA GLY A 30 -5.77 8.60 15.80
C GLY A 30 -6.07 7.69 16.99
N GLN A 31 -6.51 6.47 16.71
CA GLN A 31 -6.72 5.41 17.71
C GLN A 31 -5.46 4.56 17.96
N TYR A 32 -4.56 4.51 16.99
CA TYR A 32 -3.30 3.77 17.05
C TYR A 32 -2.18 4.62 16.45
N SER A 33 -0.94 4.40 16.91
CA SER A 33 0.21 5.06 16.33
C SER A 33 0.40 4.63 14.87
N SER A 34 0.92 5.53 14.03
CA SER A 34 1.21 5.23 12.62
C SER A 34 2.10 3.98 12.48
N ALA A 35 3.10 3.82 13.35
CA ALA A 35 3.96 2.63 13.33
C ALA A 35 3.16 1.32 13.56
N LYS A 36 2.11 1.33 14.39
CA LYS A 36 1.25 0.17 14.61
C LYS A 36 0.37 -0.10 13.39
N VAL A 37 -0.22 0.94 12.79
CA VAL A 37 -1.07 0.81 11.60
C VAL A 37 -0.27 0.34 10.38
N HIS A 38 0.90 0.94 10.11
CA HIS A 38 1.72 0.58 8.97
C HIS A 38 2.26 -0.86 9.05
N ARG A 39 2.44 -1.41 10.26
CA ARG A 39 2.81 -2.83 10.45
C ARG A 39 1.69 -3.81 10.12
N LEU A 40 0.46 -3.34 9.89
CA LEU A 40 -0.63 -4.18 9.40
C LEU A 40 -0.46 -4.53 7.93
N LEU A 41 0.28 -3.71 7.16
CA LEU A 41 0.63 -4.03 5.79
C LEU A 41 1.91 -4.83 5.76
N GLU A 42 1.82 -6.08 5.32
CA GLU A 42 2.95 -6.98 5.16
C GLU A 42 3.07 -7.37 3.69
N VAL A 43 4.25 -7.16 3.10
CA VAL A 43 4.55 -7.51 1.71
C VAL A 43 5.64 -8.57 1.72
N LYS A 44 5.32 -9.75 1.21
CA LYS A 44 6.25 -10.90 1.11
C LYS A 44 6.59 -11.15 -0.34
N ARG A 45 7.87 -11.32 -0.63
CA ARG A 45 8.32 -11.89 -1.91
C ARG A 45 8.08 -13.39 -1.90
N ASN A 46 7.50 -13.92 -2.97
CA ASN A 46 7.24 -15.35 -3.15
C ASN A 46 8.42 -16.08 -3.78
N ILE A 47 9.30 -15.33 -4.45
CA ILE A 47 10.53 -15.81 -5.09
C ILE A 47 11.72 -14.91 -4.75
N ASP A 48 12.93 -15.37 -5.02
CA ASP A 48 14.16 -14.65 -4.68
C ASP A 48 14.31 -13.32 -5.46
N GLU A 49 14.00 -13.36 -6.75
CA GLU A 49 14.08 -12.23 -7.68
C GLU A 49 12.71 -11.93 -8.32
N PRO A 50 11.81 -11.25 -7.60
CA PRO A 50 10.48 -10.90 -8.09
C PRO A 50 10.55 -9.91 -9.26
N LYS A 51 9.69 -10.10 -10.25
CA LYS A 51 9.62 -9.29 -11.49
C LYS A 51 8.26 -8.64 -11.71
N THR A 52 7.18 -9.25 -11.22
CA THR A 52 5.83 -8.70 -11.32
C THR A 52 5.18 -8.59 -9.93
N ILE A 53 4.03 -7.93 -9.83
CA ILE A 53 3.29 -7.84 -8.58
C ILE A 53 2.79 -9.21 -8.09
N ASP A 54 2.54 -10.14 -9.01
CA ASP A 54 2.09 -11.51 -8.69
C ASP A 54 3.19 -12.33 -7.96
N ASP A 55 4.44 -11.91 -8.09
CA ASP A 55 5.57 -12.48 -7.34
C ASP A 55 5.57 -12.04 -5.87
N TYR A 56 4.60 -11.23 -5.45
CA TYR A 56 4.42 -10.79 -4.07
C TYR A 56 3.08 -11.23 -3.49
N THR A 57 3.07 -11.45 -2.19
CA THR A 57 1.85 -11.57 -1.40
C THR A 57 1.73 -10.35 -0.49
N VAL A 58 0.65 -9.61 -0.69
CA VAL A 58 0.27 -8.45 0.14
C VAL A 58 -0.78 -8.91 1.15
N LEU A 59 -0.45 -8.85 2.43
CA LEU A 59 -1.33 -9.17 3.53
C LEU A 59 -1.65 -7.88 4.29
N VAL A 60 -2.93 -7.69 4.62
CA VAL A 60 -3.39 -6.58 5.43
C VAL A 60 -4.06 -7.16 6.67
N HIS A 61 -3.45 -6.92 7.82
CA HIS A 61 -3.95 -7.37 9.11
C HIS A 61 -5.00 -6.38 9.65
N GLU A 62 -5.91 -6.88 10.48
CA GLU A 62 -6.96 -6.06 11.09
C GLU A 62 -6.58 -5.63 12.50
N LEU A 63 -7.10 -4.47 12.92
CA LEU A 63 -7.12 -4.06 14.32
C LEU A 63 -8.53 -3.72 14.72
N ASP A 64 -8.85 -4.05 15.97
CA ASP A 64 -10.16 -3.74 16.53
C ASP A 64 -10.46 -2.24 16.41
N GLY A 65 -11.65 -1.93 15.90
CA GLY A 65 -12.12 -0.57 15.65
C GLY A 65 -11.44 0.20 14.51
N LEU A 66 -10.49 -0.39 13.76
CA LEU A 66 -9.81 0.26 12.64
C LEU A 66 -10.25 -0.34 11.31
N LYS A 67 -11.14 0.36 10.62
CA LYS A 67 -11.59 -0.02 9.28
C LYS A 67 -10.49 0.24 8.27
N VAL A 68 -10.22 -0.73 7.41
CA VAL A 68 -9.37 -0.59 6.23
C VAL A 68 -10.19 -0.76 4.96
N GLU A 69 -9.94 0.09 3.98
CA GLU A 69 -10.44 -0.02 2.62
C GLU A 69 -9.24 -0.28 1.69
N ILE A 70 -9.34 -1.32 0.87
CA ILE A 70 -8.31 -1.65 -0.13
C ILE A 70 -8.85 -1.24 -1.49
N ILE A 71 -8.18 -0.28 -2.12
CA ILE A 71 -8.53 0.25 -3.43
C ILE A 71 -7.50 -0.26 -4.42
N ASP A 72 -7.92 -0.97 -5.46
CA ASP A 72 -7.02 -1.37 -6.54
C ASP A 72 -6.61 -0.14 -7.35
N GLY A 73 -5.34 -0.04 -7.71
CA GLY A 73 -4.90 1.01 -8.62
C GLY A 73 -5.32 0.75 -10.05
N MET A 74 -5.39 1.82 -10.84
CA MET A 74 -5.75 1.82 -12.25
C MET A 74 -4.52 1.91 -13.14
#